data_AF-A0A495ZAL5-F1
#
_entry.id   AF-A0A495ZAL5-F1
#
_cell.length_a   1.000
_cell.length_b   1.000
_cell.length_c   1.000
_cell.angle_alpha   90.00
_cell.angle_beta   90.00
_cell.angle_gamma   90.00
#
_symmetry.space_group_name_H-M   'P 1'
#
loop_
_entity.id
_entity.type
_entity.pdbx_description
1 polymer ?
#
loop_
_entity_poly.entity_id
_entity_poly.type
_entity_poly.pdbx_seq_one_letter_code
_entity_poly.pdbx_strand_id
1 'polypeptide(L)'
;MLFAPQEWSDNYALMDGARSTSPQMIDGNLETVGETIFSSTGGGARAGGIGYANFKGSEVIVTLPEKRRVHRIVLKADNLKHFIIYADRGGGIIDGADWQFVKEMQSVKTKTIDLRITIPYLTDRIRILVLKTTEDAQLVRETSVNLGGLRILGSRGAPGKIREIEIYGFKTAEQAEADDVVETREKELDELLEFE
;
A
#
# COMPACT_ATOMS: atom_id res chain seq x y z
N MET A 1 -22.71 8.20 27.14
CA MET A 1 -21.52 7.73 26.41
C MET A 1 -21.47 8.58 25.14
N LEU A 2 -20.49 9.46 24.99
CA LEU A 2 -20.61 10.69 24.19
C LEU A 2 -19.58 10.76 23.04
N PHE A 3 -19.36 9.64 22.36
CA PHE A 3 -18.56 9.61 21.13
C PHE A 3 -19.21 8.62 20.15
N ALA A 4 -19.73 9.14 19.04
CA ALA A 4 -20.14 8.30 17.91
C ALA A 4 -18.91 7.58 17.34
N PRO A 5 -19.04 6.31 16.89
CA PRO A 5 -17.93 5.59 16.27
C PRO A 5 -17.47 6.35 15.03
N GLN A 6 -16.16 6.53 14.91
CA GLN A 6 -15.58 7.26 13.80
C GLN A 6 -15.60 6.38 12.53
N GLU A 7 -16.21 6.91 11.47
CA GLU A 7 -16.33 6.21 10.20
C GLU A 7 -15.10 6.37 9.30
N TRP A 8 -14.81 5.31 8.54
CA TRP A 8 -13.75 5.34 7.54
C TRP A 8 -14.19 6.13 6.32
N SER A 9 -13.26 6.88 5.73
CA SER A 9 -13.47 7.50 4.42
C SER A 9 -13.62 6.43 3.33
N ASP A 10 -13.96 6.87 2.12
CA ASP A 10 -13.72 6.08 0.92
C ASP A 10 -12.24 5.77 0.73
N ASN A 11 -11.95 4.78 -0.13
CA ASN A 11 -10.60 4.39 -0.48
C ASN A 11 -9.90 5.52 -1.26
N TYR A 12 -8.96 6.22 -0.63
CA TYR A 12 -8.19 7.29 -1.25
C TYR A 12 -7.37 6.82 -2.45
N ALA A 13 -7.04 5.52 -2.53
CA ALA A 13 -6.32 4.96 -3.67
C ALA A 13 -7.15 4.93 -4.96
N LEU A 14 -8.48 5.01 -4.86
CA LEU A 14 -9.42 5.04 -6.00
C LEU A 14 -9.88 6.45 -6.37
N MET A 15 -9.34 7.48 -5.71
CA MET A 15 -9.68 8.86 -6.06
C MET A 15 -9.22 9.20 -7.48
N ASP A 16 -9.98 10.04 -8.17
CA ASP A 16 -9.56 10.56 -9.47
C ASP A 16 -8.21 11.28 -9.37
N GLY A 17 -7.30 10.94 -10.28
CA GLY A 17 -5.91 11.40 -10.24
C GLY A 17 -4.95 10.61 -9.33
N ALA A 18 -5.42 9.61 -8.58
CA ALA A 18 -4.54 8.69 -7.87
C ALA A 18 -3.71 7.86 -8.86
N ARG A 19 -2.45 7.59 -8.52
CA ARG A 19 -1.49 6.89 -9.38
C ARG A 19 -0.68 5.89 -8.57
N SER A 20 -0.24 4.82 -9.22
CA SER A 20 0.68 3.83 -8.66
C SER A 20 1.75 3.48 -9.67
N THR A 21 2.93 3.10 -9.19
CA THR A 21 3.97 2.50 -10.05
C THR A 21 3.51 1.19 -10.68
N SER A 22 2.51 0.52 -10.08
CA SER A 22 1.74 -0.58 -10.69
C SER A 22 0.24 -0.26 -10.54
N PRO A 23 -0.42 0.26 -11.59
CA PRO A 23 -1.82 0.69 -11.53
C PRO A 23 -2.81 -0.41 -11.13
N GLN A 24 -2.52 -1.66 -11.46
CA GLN A 24 -3.33 -2.84 -11.11
C GLN A 24 -3.48 -3.04 -9.60
N MET A 25 -2.66 -2.38 -8.78
CA MET A 25 -2.76 -2.47 -7.32
C MET A 25 -3.72 -1.44 -6.70
N ILE A 26 -4.29 -0.53 -7.50
CA ILE A 26 -5.19 0.54 -7.05
C ILE A 26 -6.34 0.75 -8.04
N ASP A 27 -6.76 -0.32 -8.73
CA ASP A 27 -7.82 -0.26 -9.73
C ASP A 27 -9.20 -0.71 -9.18
N GLY A 28 -9.24 -1.16 -7.92
CA GLY A 28 -10.45 -1.63 -7.26
C GLY A 28 -10.88 -3.04 -7.70
N ASN A 29 -10.07 -3.73 -8.51
CA ASN A 29 -10.37 -5.04 -9.05
C ASN A 29 -9.51 -6.14 -8.39
N LEU A 30 -10.14 -7.00 -7.58
CA LEU A 30 -9.41 -8.06 -6.87
C LEU A 30 -8.90 -9.20 -7.76
N GLU A 31 -9.35 -9.25 -9.02
CA GLU A 31 -8.89 -10.23 -10.01
C GLU A 31 -7.58 -9.82 -10.69
N THR A 32 -7.21 -8.54 -10.63
CA THR A 32 -5.92 -8.07 -11.14
C THR A 32 -4.84 -8.26 -10.09
N VAL A 33 -3.59 -8.43 -10.55
CA VAL A 33 -2.42 -8.56 -9.68
C VAL A 33 -1.34 -7.65 -10.25
N GLY A 34 -0.88 -6.70 -9.46
CA GLY A 34 0.31 -5.94 -9.73
C GLY A 34 1.56 -6.60 -9.17
N GLU A 35 2.71 -6.31 -9.79
CA GLU A 35 4.03 -6.69 -9.31
C GLU A 35 4.83 -5.46 -8.88
N THR A 36 5.48 -5.52 -7.72
CA THR A 36 6.36 -4.45 -7.27
C THR A 36 7.64 -4.42 -8.11
N ILE A 37 8.20 -3.22 -8.28
CA ILE A 37 9.32 -2.99 -9.20
C ILE A 37 10.62 -2.91 -8.41
N PHE A 38 11.69 -3.54 -8.88
CA PHE A 38 13.02 -3.36 -8.29
C PHE A 38 13.58 -2.00 -8.69
N SER A 39 13.83 -1.14 -7.72
CA SER A 39 14.48 0.15 -7.97
C SER A 39 15.89 -0.06 -8.53
N SER A 40 16.19 0.57 -9.67
CA SER A 40 17.52 0.57 -10.28
C SER A 40 18.54 1.32 -9.42
N THR A 41 18.08 2.28 -8.62
CA THR A 41 18.88 3.10 -7.70
C THR A 41 18.91 2.47 -6.31
N GLY A 42 19.44 1.26 -6.18
CA GLY A 42 19.76 0.59 -4.90
C GLY A 42 18.94 1.07 -3.69
N GLY A 43 17.64 0.73 -3.68
CA GLY A 43 16.59 1.35 -2.86
C GLY A 43 16.69 1.21 -1.33
N GLY A 44 17.84 0.79 -0.81
CA GLY A 44 18.15 0.69 0.61
C GLY A 44 18.83 1.92 1.21
N ALA A 45 19.52 2.74 0.43
CA ALA A 45 20.50 3.70 0.97
C ALA A 45 19.93 5.03 1.50
N ARG A 46 18.62 5.31 1.34
CA ARG A 46 18.02 6.60 1.74
C ARG A 46 16.78 6.51 2.63
N ALA A 47 16.29 5.32 2.93
CA ALA A 47 15.35 5.16 4.04
C ALA A 47 16.17 5.28 5.32
N GLY A 48 15.97 6.34 6.13
CA GLY A 48 16.71 6.65 7.36
C GLY A 48 16.65 5.63 8.50
N GLY A 49 16.48 4.33 8.19
CA GLY A 49 16.65 3.21 9.09
C GLY A 49 18.05 2.64 8.99
N ILE A 50 18.77 2.64 10.10
CA ILE A 50 20.06 1.95 10.27
C ILE A 50 19.84 0.45 10.01
N GLY A 51 20.26 -0.08 8.86
CA GLY A 51 20.30 -1.53 8.60
C GLY A 51 19.94 -2.02 7.20
N TYR A 52 19.28 -1.21 6.35
CA TYR A 52 18.73 -1.68 5.07
C TYR A 52 19.46 -1.15 3.82
N ALA A 53 20.58 -0.46 3.97
CA ALA A 53 21.36 0.19 2.90
C ALA A 53 21.74 -0.73 1.71
N ASN A 54 21.77 -2.05 1.92
CA ASN A 54 22.15 -3.06 0.93
C ASN A 54 21.00 -3.98 0.47
N PHE A 55 19.75 -3.73 0.89
CA PHE A 55 18.62 -4.55 0.45
C PHE A 55 18.10 -4.09 -0.91
N LYS A 56 18.17 -4.98 -1.91
CA LYS A 56 17.47 -4.85 -3.20
C LYS A 56 16.03 -5.34 -3.05
N GLY A 57 15.24 -4.63 -2.26
CA GLY A 57 13.79 -4.86 -2.19
C GLY A 57 13.10 -4.36 -3.46
N SER A 58 11.99 -4.99 -3.82
CA SER A 58 11.07 -4.42 -4.81
C SER A 58 10.12 -3.46 -4.11
N GLU A 59 9.60 -2.48 -4.83
CA GLU A 59 8.79 -1.41 -4.26
C GLU A 59 7.56 -1.07 -5.10
N VAL A 60 6.56 -0.52 -4.43
CA VAL A 60 5.46 0.20 -5.06
C VAL A 60 5.30 1.56 -4.40
N ILE A 61 5.05 2.58 -5.20
CA ILE A 61 4.73 3.93 -4.73
C ILE A 61 3.32 4.26 -5.19
N VAL A 62 2.45 4.58 -4.23
CA VAL A 62 1.11 5.11 -4.46
C VAL A 62 1.15 6.62 -4.23
N THR A 63 0.67 7.38 -5.20
CA THR A 63 0.57 8.85 -5.18
C THR A 63 -0.90 9.23 -5.22
N LEU A 64 -1.37 9.89 -4.17
CA LEU A 64 -2.69 10.47 -4.06
C LEU A 64 -2.74 11.81 -4.80
N PRO A 65 -3.92 12.23 -5.30
CA PRO A 65 -4.06 13.50 -6.00
C PRO A 65 -3.79 14.72 -5.10
N GLU A 66 -3.99 14.56 -3.79
CA GLU A 66 -3.75 15.59 -2.78
C GLU A 66 -3.29 14.98 -1.45
N LYS A 67 -2.72 15.81 -0.57
CA LYS A 67 -2.28 15.35 0.75
C LYS A 67 -3.48 14.96 1.61
N ARG A 68 -3.51 13.70 2.06
CA ARG A 68 -4.55 13.16 2.94
C ARG A 68 -3.96 12.67 4.24
N ARG A 69 -4.79 12.69 5.29
CA ARG A 69 -4.44 12.13 6.59
C ARG A 69 -4.74 10.63 6.61
N VAL A 70 -3.69 9.81 6.50
CA VAL A 70 -3.82 8.35 6.41
C VAL A 70 -3.83 7.73 7.81
N HIS A 71 -4.86 6.93 8.08
CA HIS A 71 -5.06 6.25 9.36
C HIS A 71 -5.04 4.72 9.22
N ARG A 72 -5.38 4.21 8.03
CA ARG A 72 -5.45 2.77 7.77
C ARG A 72 -4.99 2.47 6.35
N ILE A 73 -4.24 1.39 6.20
CA ILE A 73 -3.83 0.84 4.91
C ILE A 73 -4.21 -0.64 4.92
N VAL A 74 -4.90 -1.11 3.89
CA VAL A 74 -5.23 -2.53 3.71
C VAL A 74 -4.51 -3.02 2.48
N LEU A 75 -3.76 -4.11 2.62
CA LEU A 75 -3.08 -4.76 1.51
C LEU A 75 -3.71 -6.13 1.27
N LYS A 76 -4.14 -6.39 0.04
CA LYS A 76 -4.55 -7.71 -0.42
C LYS A 76 -3.44 -8.26 -1.29
N ALA A 77 -2.61 -9.14 -0.75
CA ALA A 77 -1.38 -9.59 -1.39
C ALA A 77 -1.21 -11.11 -1.35
N ASP A 78 -0.55 -11.67 -2.37
CA ASP A 78 -0.46 -13.13 -2.54
C ASP A 78 0.82 -13.72 -1.93
N ASN A 79 1.95 -13.02 -1.98
CA ASN A 79 3.27 -13.60 -1.68
C ASN A 79 4.10 -12.82 -0.63
N LEU A 80 3.56 -11.77 -0.01
CA LEU A 80 4.34 -10.93 0.92
C LEU A 80 4.66 -11.65 2.24
N LYS A 81 5.93 -11.55 2.68
CA LYS A 81 6.41 -12.07 3.98
C LYS A 81 7.02 -11.01 4.88
N HIS A 82 7.71 -10.03 4.29
CA HIS A 82 8.35 -8.94 5.01
C HIS A 82 8.33 -7.69 4.14
N PHE A 83 7.79 -6.60 4.66
CA PHE A 83 7.78 -5.31 3.98
C PHE A 83 7.79 -4.15 4.98
N ILE A 84 8.13 -2.97 4.49
CA ILE A 84 8.12 -1.72 5.24
C ILE A 84 7.26 -0.70 4.52
N ILE A 85 6.47 0.06 5.27
CA ILE A 85 5.71 1.20 4.78
C ILE A 85 6.43 2.48 5.16
N TYR A 86 6.53 3.38 4.18
CA TYR A 86 7.00 4.74 4.32
C TYR A 86 5.92 5.71 3.85
N ALA A 87 5.88 6.88 4.47
CA ALA A 87 5.10 8.03 4.03
C ALA A 87 6.06 9.16 3.64
N ASP A 88 5.73 9.91 2.61
CA ASP A 88 6.53 11.08 2.22
C ASP A 88 6.22 12.27 3.13
N ARG A 89 7.27 12.97 3.59
CA ARG A 89 7.18 14.23 4.34
C ARG A 89 7.01 15.45 3.44
N GLY A 90 7.18 15.29 2.12
CA GLY A 90 6.90 16.32 1.13
C GLY A 90 8.01 17.36 0.98
N GLY A 91 9.23 16.92 0.65
CA GLY A 91 10.34 17.85 0.45
C GLY A 91 11.74 17.24 0.35
N GLY A 92 11.94 16.24 -0.51
CA GLY A 92 13.30 15.75 -0.80
C GLY A 92 14.06 16.70 -1.73
N ILE A 93 15.19 17.26 -1.29
CA ILE A 93 16.02 18.19 -2.08
C ILE A 93 16.60 17.53 -3.36
N ILE A 94 16.76 16.20 -3.36
CA ILE A 94 17.47 15.46 -4.42
C ILE A 94 16.52 14.62 -5.28
N ASP A 95 15.57 13.90 -4.68
CA ASP A 95 14.68 12.96 -5.39
C ASP A 95 13.19 13.38 -5.31
N GLY A 96 12.92 14.60 -4.84
CA GLY A 96 11.56 15.13 -4.65
C GLY A 96 10.78 14.50 -3.49
N ALA A 97 11.23 13.38 -2.90
CA ALA A 97 10.58 12.71 -1.76
C ALA A 97 11.52 12.61 -0.54
N ASP A 98 10.95 12.76 0.66
CA ASP A 98 11.61 12.57 1.95
C ASP A 98 10.85 11.50 2.75
N TRP A 99 11.25 10.25 2.54
CA TRP A 99 10.57 9.07 3.08
C TRP A 99 10.78 8.93 4.60
N GLN A 100 9.68 8.98 5.34
CA GLN A 100 9.63 8.67 6.76
C GLN A 100 9.11 7.24 6.99
N PHE A 101 9.79 6.51 7.87
CA PHE A 101 9.34 5.19 8.32
C PHE A 101 7.97 5.28 9.01
N VAL A 102 7.02 4.45 8.60
CA VAL A 102 5.69 4.36 9.20
C VAL A 102 5.57 3.08 10.03
N LYS A 103 5.80 1.93 9.39
CA LYS A 103 5.60 0.62 10.01
C LYS A 103 6.36 -0.46 9.27
N GLU A 104 6.83 -1.45 10.00
CA GLU A 104 7.43 -2.66 9.46
C GLU A 104 6.55 -3.86 9.77
N MET A 105 6.37 -4.73 8.78
CA MET A 105 5.61 -5.96 8.89
C MET A 105 6.52 -7.14 8.59
N GLN A 106 6.70 -8.01 9.57
CA GLN A 106 7.50 -9.22 9.46
C GLN A 106 6.64 -10.46 9.63
N SER A 107 7.09 -11.58 9.04
CA SER A 107 6.47 -12.90 9.19
C SER A 107 4.99 -12.94 8.83
N VAL A 108 4.59 -12.22 7.78
CA VAL A 108 3.20 -12.15 7.31
C VAL A 108 2.72 -13.52 6.84
N LYS A 109 1.51 -13.93 7.26
CA LYS A 109 0.91 -15.24 6.94
C LYS A 109 -0.43 -15.14 6.23
N THR A 110 -1.13 -14.01 6.36
CA THR A 110 -2.43 -13.77 5.75
C THR A 110 -2.26 -13.03 4.43
N LYS A 111 -3.22 -13.23 3.52
CA LYS A 111 -3.26 -12.49 2.25
C LYS A 111 -3.82 -11.07 2.42
N THR A 112 -4.77 -10.91 3.33
CA THR A 112 -5.29 -9.59 3.72
C THR A 112 -4.54 -9.10 4.94
N ILE A 113 -3.93 -7.93 4.83
CA ILE A 113 -3.13 -7.30 5.88
C ILE A 113 -3.75 -5.94 6.17
N ASP A 114 -4.41 -5.83 7.33
CA ASP A 114 -5.04 -4.59 7.78
C ASP A 114 -4.11 -3.85 8.75
N LEU A 115 -3.67 -2.67 8.34
CA LEU A 115 -2.68 -1.86 9.05
C LEU A 115 -3.32 -0.58 9.55
N ARG A 116 -3.63 -0.58 10.85
CA ARG A 116 -3.98 0.66 11.56
C ARG A 116 -2.70 1.39 11.97
N ILE A 117 -2.67 2.68 11.66
CA ILE A 117 -1.57 3.58 11.94
C ILE A 117 -1.93 4.38 13.19
N THR A 118 -1.13 4.23 14.25
CA THR A 118 -1.39 4.89 15.54
C THR A 118 -1.24 6.40 15.45
N ILE A 119 -0.21 6.88 14.76
CA ILE A 119 0.06 8.31 14.54
C ILE A 119 -0.19 8.57 13.06
N PRO A 120 -1.32 9.17 12.69
CA PRO A 120 -1.66 9.35 11.28
C PRO A 120 -0.78 10.41 10.62
N TYR A 121 -0.45 10.17 9.35
CA TYR A 121 0.46 11.02 8.58
C TYR A 121 -0.32 11.81 7.53
N LEU A 122 0.01 13.10 7.39
CA LEU A 122 -0.46 13.92 6.28
C LEU A 122 0.50 13.74 5.10
N THR A 123 0.08 13.02 4.08
CA THR A 123 0.94 12.70 2.93
C THR A 123 0.12 12.52 1.66
N ASP A 124 0.76 12.74 0.52
CA ASP A 124 0.25 12.41 -0.82
C ASP A 124 0.99 11.20 -1.41
N ARG A 125 2.03 10.67 -0.76
CA ARG A 125 2.80 9.54 -1.28
C ARG A 125 3.10 8.50 -0.22
N ILE A 126 2.80 7.25 -0.56
CA ILE A 126 3.07 6.08 0.28
C ILE A 126 3.98 5.14 -0.51
N ARG A 127 5.06 4.69 0.11
CA ARG A 127 5.97 3.70 -0.46
C ARG A 127 5.90 2.42 0.35
N ILE A 128 5.70 1.30 -0.33
CA ILE A 128 5.75 -0.04 0.25
C ILE A 128 6.99 -0.72 -0.30
N LEU A 129 7.96 -0.99 0.57
CA LEU A 129 9.20 -1.68 0.25
C LEU A 129 9.09 -3.15 0.65
N VAL A 130 9.08 -4.05 -0.31
CA VAL A 130 9.02 -5.50 -0.11
C VAL A 130 10.43 -6.04 0.06
N LEU A 131 10.69 -6.62 1.22
CA LEU A 131 12.00 -7.17 1.59
C LEU A 131 12.07 -8.69 1.44
N LYS A 132 10.94 -9.39 1.58
CA LYS A 132 10.87 -10.85 1.46
C LYS A 132 9.50 -11.31 0.95
N THR A 133 9.53 -12.32 0.08
CA THR A 133 8.33 -13.00 -0.42
C THR A 133 8.37 -14.52 -0.14
N THR A 134 7.27 -15.23 -0.40
CA THR A 134 7.25 -16.70 -0.41
C THR A 134 8.05 -17.30 -1.57
N GLU A 135 8.22 -16.56 -2.66
CA GLU A 135 8.76 -17.06 -3.92
C GLU A 135 10.28 -16.86 -4.04
N ASP A 136 10.89 -16.09 -3.13
CA ASP A 136 12.33 -15.78 -3.16
C ASP A 136 13.21 -17.04 -3.26
N ALA A 137 12.91 -18.06 -2.46
CA ALA A 137 13.71 -19.29 -2.43
C ALA A 137 13.58 -20.11 -3.72
N GLN A 138 12.41 -20.07 -4.35
CA GLN A 138 12.16 -20.72 -5.64
C GLN A 138 12.93 -20.00 -6.74
N LEU A 139 12.82 -18.66 -6.80
CA LEU A 139 13.53 -17.86 -7.81
C LEU A 139 15.04 -18.08 -7.75
N VAL A 140 15.64 -18.11 -6.55
CA VAL A 140 17.07 -18.39 -6.40
C VAL A 140 17.42 -19.76 -6.98
N ARG A 141 16.59 -20.79 -6.78
CA ARG A 141 16.85 -22.14 -7.32
C ARG A 141 16.79 -22.16 -8.85
N GLU A 142 15.77 -21.53 -9.42
CA GLU A 142 15.55 -21.48 -10.87
C GLU A 142 16.62 -20.69 -11.62
N THR A 143 17.12 -19.62 -11.01
CA THR A 143 18.11 -18.73 -11.63
C THR A 143 19.55 -19.05 -11.26
N SER A 144 19.78 -20.02 -10.37
CA SER A 144 21.13 -20.49 -10.05
C SER A 144 21.67 -21.39 -11.15
N VAL A 145 22.93 -21.19 -11.53
CA VAL A 145 23.62 -22.04 -12.52
C VAL A 145 24.89 -22.62 -11.92
N ASN A 146 25.23 -23.84 -12.33
CA ASN A 146 26.52 -24.46 -12.01
C ASN A 146 27.46 -24.29 -13.19
N LEU A 147 28.55 -23.56 -13.00
CA LEU A 147 29.58 -23.35 -14.01
C LEU A 147 30.89 -23.94 -13.50
N GLY A 148 31.31 -25.07 -14.08
CA GLY A 148 32.61 -25.69 -13.77
C GLY A 148 32.82 -26.07 -12.29
N GLY A 149 31.77 -26.54 -11.61
CA GLY A 149 31.83 -26.91 -10.18
C GLY A 149 31.65 -25.73 -9.22
N LEU A 150 31.58 -24.48 -9.71
CA LEU A 150 31.20 -23.32 -8.93
C LEU A 150 29.69 -23.07 -9.07
N ARG A 151 28.99 -22.96 -7.94
CA ARG A 151 27.56 -22.60 -7.93
C ARG A 151 27.42 -21.08 -7.93
N ILE A 152 26.91 -20.54 -9.04
CA ILE A 152 26.53 -19.13 -9.15
C ILE A 152 25.09 -19.01 -8.68
N LEU A 153 24.88 -18.27 -7.58
CA LEU A 153 23.54 -18.02 -7.06
C LEU A 153 22.81 -17.04 -7.97
N GLY A 154 21.56 -17.38 -8.29
CA GLY A 154 20.68 -16.55 -9.09
C GLY A 154 20.14 -15.31 -8.37
N SER A 155 19.20 -14.61 -9.01
CA SER A 155 18.62 -13.37 -8.48
C SER A 155 18.00 -13.57 -7.10
N ARG A 156 18.27 -12.64 -6.18
CA ARG A 156 17.73 -12.66 -4.82
C ARG A 156 16.58 -11.68 -4.73
N GLY A 157 15.40 -12.20 -4.41
CA GLY A 157 14.16 -11.43 -4.24
C GLY A 157 13.23 -11.56 -5.44
N ALA A 158 12.05 -12.13 -5.21
CA ALA A 158 10.94 -12.09 -6.17
C ALA A 158 10.13 -10.79 -5.96
N PRO A 159 9.44 -10.29 -7.00
CA PRO A 159 8.55 -9.16 -6.83
C PRO A 159 7.39 -9.51 -5.88
N GLY A 160 6.95 -8.54 -5.10
CA GLY A 160 5.72 -8.61 -4.33
C GLY A 160 4.52 -8.59 -5.27
N LYS A 161 3.59 -9.52 -5.07
CA LYS A 161 2.33 -9.63 -5.81
C LYS A 161 1.21 -9.10 -4.96
N ILE A 162 0.64 -7.97 -5.37
CA ILE A 162 -0.40 -7.25 -4.64
C ILE A 162 -1.60 -7.09 -5.58
N ARG A 163 -2.77 -7.51 -5.11
CA ARG A 163 -4.05 -7.37 -5.82
C ARG A 163 -4.61 -5.98 -5.64
N GLU A 164 -4.64 -5.50 -4.41
CA GLU A 164 -5.22 -4.20 -4.10
C GLU A 164 -4.54 -3.57 -2.88
N ILE A 165 -4.37 -2.25 -2.95
CA ILE A 165 -3.88 -1.36 -1.90
C ILE A 165 -4.98 -0.37 -1.61
N GLU A 166 -5.57 -0.47 -0.43
CA GLU A 166 -6.61 0.42 0.02
C GLU A 166 -6.03 1.37 1.07
N ILE A 167 -6.33 2.66 0.94
CA ILE A 167 -5.82 3.72 1.81
C ILE A 167 -7.00 4.51 2.37
N TYR A 168 -7.07 4.63 3.69
CA TYR A 168 -8.21 5.24 4.36
C TYR A 168 -7.78 6.29 5.39
N GLY A 169 -8.59 7.33 5.49
CA GLY A 169 -8.64 8.25 6.61
C GLY A 169 -9.97 8.12 7.35
N PHE A 170 -10.30 9.13 8.13
CA PHE A 170 -11.63 9.26 8.72
C PHE A 170 -12.48 10.19 7.87
N LYS A 171 -13.79 9.95 7.84
CA LYS A 171 -14.73 10.93 7.28
C LYS A 171 -14.64 12.23 8.07
N THR A 172 -14.78 13.34 7.36
CA THR A 172 -15.04 14.65 7.99
C THR A 172 -16.50 14.71 8.46
N ALA A 173 -16.82 15.62 9.37
CA ALA A 173 -18.20 15.82 9.84
C ALA A 173 -19.14 16.15 8.67
N GLU A 174 -18.68 16.98 7.74
CA GLU A 174 -19.42 17.36 6.52
C GLU A 174 -19.72 16.16 5.62
N GLN A 175 -18.78 15.22 5.49
CA GLN A 175 -18.99 14.00 4.71
C GLN A 175 -19.97 13.05 5.38
N ALA A 176 -19.89 12.91 6.71
CA ALA A 176 -20.85 12.08 7.45
C ALA A 176 -22.28 12.63 7.35
N GLU A 177 -22.45 13.96 7.50
CA GLU A 177 -23.75 14.61 7.35
C GLU A 177 -24.30 14.49 5.92
N ALA A 178 -23.43 14.58 4.90
CA ALA A 178 -23.86 14.41 3.51
C ALA A 178 -24.36 12.98 3.22
N ASP A 179 -23.67 11.97 3.74
CA ASP A 179 -24.08 10.57 3.59
C ASP A 179 -25.42 10.29 4.29
N ASP A 180 -25.61 10.83 5.50
CA ASP A 180 -26.89 10.71 6.24
C ASP A 180 -28.07 11.29 5.44
N VAL A 181 -27.85 12.42 4.76
CA VAL A 181 -28.87 13.06 3.91
C VAL A 181 -29.18 12.23 2.67
N VAL A 182 -28.16 11.63 2.04
CA VAL A 182 -28.34 10.75 0.88
C VAL A 182 -29.09 9.48 1.28
N GLU A 183 -28.68 8.81 2.36
CA GLU A 183 -29.32 7.59 2.85
C GLU A 183 -30.78 7.85 3.23
N THR A 184 -31.08 8.99 3.85
CA THR A 184 -32.46 9.39 4.17
C THR A 184 -33.28 9.55 2.89
N ARG A 185 -32.73 10.22 1.88
CA ARG A 185 -33.41 10.44 0.60
C ARG A 185 -33.63 9.14 -0.19
N GLU A 186 -32.68 8.21 -0.15
CA GLU A 186 -32.84 6.89 -0.78
C GLU A 186 -33.96 6.08 -0.10
N LYS A 187 -34.03 6.08 1.24
CA LYS A 187 -35.12 5.44 1.99
C LYS A 187 -36.48 6.05 1.67
N GLU A 188 -36.58 7.38 1.60
CA GLU A 188 -37.83 8.05 1.20
C GLU A 188 -38.26 7.67 -0.22
N LEU A 189 -37.30 7.49 -1.15
CA LEU A 189 -37.58 7.07 -2.52
C LEU A 189 -38.03 5.60 -2.60
N ASP A 190 -37.38 4.72 -1.84
CA ASP A 190 -37.76 3.30 -1.76
C ASP A 190 -39.16 3.14 -1.16
N GLU A 191 -39.49 3.88 -0.10
CA GLU A 191 -40.84 3.89 0.46
C GLU A 191 -41.88 4.36 -0.57
N LEU A 192 -41.59 5.40 -1.36
CA LEU A 192 -42.50 5.88 -2.40
C LEU A 192 -42.71 4.87 -3.54
N LEU A 193 -41.69 4.07 -3.87
CA LEU A 193 -41.76 3.03 -4.90
C LEU A 193 -42.51 1.77 -4.43
N GLU A 194 -42.55 1.49 -3.13
CA GLU A 194 -43.33 0.38 -2.55
C GLU A 194 -44.85 0.65 -2.49
N PHE A 195 -45.30 1.88 -2.75
CA PHE A 195 -46.72 2.28 -2.77
C PHE A 195 -47.39 2.23 -4.17
N GLU A 196 -46.70 1.79 -5.22
CA GLU A 196 -47.25 1.55 -6.59
C GLU A 196 -47.50 0.06 -6.88
#